data_AF-A0A6L9MM76-F1
#
_entry.id   AF-A0A6L9MM76-F1
#
_cell.length_a   1.000
_cell.length_b   1.000
_cell.length_c   1.000
_cell.angle_alpha   90.00
_cell.angle_beta   90.00
_cell.angle_gamma   90.00
#
_symmetry.space_group_name_H-M   'P 1'
#
loop_
_entity.id
_entity.type
_entity.pdbx_description
1 polymer ?
#
loop_
_entity_poly.entity_id
_entity_poly.type
_entity_poly.pdbx_seq_one_letter_code
_entity_poly.pdbx_strand_id
1 'polypeptide(L)' 'MMVILHGPQGAWIRVRDRRQDALESLHWLDDAEVRTRNRYWHGVAREIENQTGYQHETNAGEPVE' A
#
# COMPACT_ATOMS: atom_id res chain seq x y z
N MET A 1 -16.29 -3.24 -2.39
CA MET A 1 -15.14 -3.80 -1.66
C MET A 1 -14.13 -4.31 -2.68
N MET A 2 -12.92 -3.75 -2.78
CA MET A 2 -11.94 -4.14 -3.81
C MET A 2 -11.54 -5.63 -3.73
N VAL A 3 -11.50 -6.18 -2.51
CA VAL A 3 -11.25 -7.60 -2.24
C VAL A 3 -12.26 -8.52 -2.95
N ILE A 4 -13.54 -8.13 -2.98
CA ILE A 4 -14.62 -8.93 -3.59
C ILE A 4 -14.47 -8.99 -5.12
N LEU A 5 -13.91 -7.95 -5.74
CA LEU A 5 -13.82 -7.82 -7.20
C LEU A 5 -12.51 -8.39 -7.79
N HIS A 6 -11.42 -8.40 -7.01
CA HIS A 6 -10.08 -8.73 -7.52
C HIS A 6 -9.32 -9.77 -6.68
N GLY A 7 -9.95 -10.30 -5.64
CA GLY A 7 -9.27 -11.10 -4.63
C GLY A 7 -8.29 -10.28 -3.78
N PRO A 8 -7.70 -10.90 -2.75
CA PRO A 8 -6.80 -10.22 -1.81
C PRO A 8 -5.56 -9.62 -2.49
N GLN A 9 -4.89 -10.39 -3.35
CA GLN A 9 -3.70 -9.96 -4.07
C GLN A 9 -4.00 -8.79 -5.03
N GLY A 10 -5.10 -8.85 -5.78
CA GLY A 10 -5.48 -7.77 -6.69
C GLY A 10 -5.88 -6.48 -5.97
N ALA A 11 -6.53 -6.60 -4.80
CA ALA A 11 -6.82 -5.45 -3.95
C ALA A 11 -5.53 -4.81 -3.41
N TRP A 12 -4.56 -5.62 -2.97
CA TRP A 12 -3.27 -5.14 -2.47
C TRP A 12 -2.46 -4.43 -3.56
N ILE A 13 -2.33 -5.01 -4.77
CA ILE A 13 -1.62 -4.40 -5.90
C ILE A 13 -2.22 -3.03 -6.25
N ARG A 14 -3.55 -2.93 -6.33
CA ARG A 14 -4.19 -1.64 -6.62
C ARG A 14 -3.98 -0.59 -5.54
N VAL A 15 -3.89 -1.00 -4.28
CA VAL A 15 -3.57 -0.08 -3.18
C VAL A 15 -2.11 0.37 -3.24
N ARG A 16 -1.19 -0.54 -3.59
CA ARG A 16 0.22 -0.19 -3.83
C ARG A 16 0.34 0.82 -4.98
N ASP A 17 -0.30 0.55 -6.11
CA ASP A 17 -0.22 1.43 -7.29
C ASP A 17 -0.82 2.81 -6.98
N ARG A 18 -1.98 2.87 -6.30
CA ARG A 18 -2.57 4.15 -5.85
C ARG A 18 -1.70 4.91 -4.86
N ARG A 19 -0.98 4.20 -3.98
CA ARG A 19 0.00 4.81 -3.06
C ARG A 19 1.15 5.41 -3.87
N GLN A 20 1.64 4.70 -4.88
CA GLN A 20 2.73 5.16 -5.72
C GLN A 20 2.33 6.38 -6.56
N ASP A 21 1.19 6.33 -7.25
CA ASP A 21 0.62 7.47 -7.97
C ASP A 21 0.42 8.69 -7.06
N ALA A 22 -0.06 8.45 -5.82
CA ALA A 22 -0.20 9.50 -4.84
C ALA A 22 1.16 10.12 -4.51
N LEU A 23 2.19 9.31 -4.24
CA LEU A 23 3.56 9.79 -3.95
C LEU A 23 4.18 10.54 -5.14
N GLU A 24 4.00 10.05 -6.36
CA GLU A 24 4.48 10.72 -7.57
C GLU A 24 3.73 12.04 -7.81
N SER A 25 2.45 12.12 -7.45
CA SER A 25 1.65 13.35 -7.52
C SER A 25 1.90 14.32 -6.35
N LEU A 26 2.66 13.92 -5.33
CA LEU A 26 2.94 14.71 -4.12
C LEU A 26 4.19 15.59 -4.26
N HIS A 27 4.83 15.67 -5.44
CA HIS A 27 6.06 16.46 -5.66
C HIS A 27 5.93 17.98 -5.39
N TRP A 28 4.70 18.49 -5.28
CA TRP A 28 4.39 19.89 -5.00
C TRP A 28 3.75 20.11 -3.62
N LEU A 29 3.61 19.05 -2.82
CA LEU A 29 2.92 19.06 -1.53
C LEU A 29 3.92 19.04 -0.37
N ASP A 30 3.53 19.66 0.74
CA ASP A 30 4.36 19.84 1.92
C ASP A 30 4.70 18.49 2.58
N ASP A 31 5.89 18.35 3.17
CA ASP A 31 6.37 17.09 3.78
C ASP A 31 5.41 16.54 4.84
N ALA A 32 4.66 17.42 5.52
CA ALA A 32 3.63 17.04 6.46
C ALA A 32 2.44 16.31 5.80
N GLU A 33 2.02 16.75 4.62
CA GLU A 33 0.96 16.10 3.85
C GLU A 33 1.43 14.78 3.26
N VAL A 34 2.67 14.71 2.76
CA VAL A 34 3.28 13.46 2.29
C VAL A 34 3.26 12.39 3.38
N ARG A 35 3.71 12.73 4.60
CA ARG A 35 3.72 11.82 5.75
C ARG A 35 2.32 11.37 6.16
N THR A 36 1.34 12.27 6.14
CA THR A 36 -0.04 11.96 6.50
C THR A 36 -0.68 11.01 5.49
N ARG A 37 -0.46 11.26 4.21
CA ARG A 37 -0.97 10.42 3.11
C ARG A 37 -0.29 9.05 3.08
N ASN A 38 1.01 8.98 3.39
CA ASN A 38 1.72 7.71 3.53
C ASN A 38 1.16 6.87 4.69
N ARG A 39 0.90 7.48 5.86
CA ARG A 39 0.26 6.78 7.01
C ARG A 39 -1.12 6.27 6.65
N TYR A 40 -1.93 7.05 5.95
CA TYR A 40 -3.25 6.63 5.48
C TYR A 40 -3.17 5.38 4.61
N TRP A 41 -2.34 5.40 3.56
CA TRP A 41 -2.20 4.25 2.66
C TRP A 41 -1.62 3.01 3.34
N HIS A 42 -0.73 3.20 4.32
CA HIS A 42 -0.22 2.10 5.14
C HIS A 42 -1.33 1.47 5.99
N GLY A 43 -2.24 2.27 6.55
CA GLY A 43 -3.42 1.78 7.26
C GLY A 43 -4.36 0.98 6.34
N VAL A 44 -4.62 1.48 5.13
CA VAL A 44 -5.46 0.80 4.14
C VAL A 44 -4.86 -0.55 3.71
N ALA A 45 -3.54 -0.61 3.49
CA ALA A 45 -2.86 -1.86 3.16
C ALA A 45 -2.99 -2.88 4.29
N ARG A 46 -2.73 -2.45 5.54
CA ARG A 46 -2.83 -3.31 6.73
C ARG A 46 -4.26 -3.79 6.99
N GLU A 47 -5.25 -2.96 6.70
CA GLU A 47 -6.66 -3.34 6.79
C GLU A 47 -7.01 -4.44 5.78
N ILE A 48 -6.50 -4.35 4.54
CA ILE A 48 -6.69 -5.40 3.54
C ILE A 48 -6.02 -6.70 4.00
N GLU A 49 -4.81 -6.64 4.52
CA GLU A 49 -4.09 -7.81 5.05
C GLU A 49 -4.89 -8.48 6.18
N ASN A 50 -5.38 -7.69 7.14
CA ASN A 50 -6.19 -8.18 8.26
C ASN A 50 -7.52 -8.79 7.82
N GLN A 51 -8.22 -8.15 6.87
CA GLN A 51 -9.53 -8.63 6.41
C GLN A 51 -9.46 -9.89 5.55
N THR A 52 -8.32 -10.12 4.89
CA THR A 52 -8.18 -11.20 3.91
C THR A 52 -7.28 -12.34 4.35
N GLY A 53 -6.52 -12.16 5.43
CA GLY A 53 -5.45 -13.08 5.82
C GLY A 53 -4.29 -13.10 4.83
N TYR A 54 -4.30 -12.24 3.81
CA TYR A 54 -3.24 -12.09 2.84
C TYR A 54 -2.07 -11.38 3.50
N GLN A 55 -1.04 -12.14 3.84
CA GLN A 55 0.24 -11.55 4.20
C GLN A 55 1.02 -11.34 2.90
N HIS A 56 1.20 -10.07 2.53
CA HIS A 56 2.30 -9.75 1.64
C HIS A 56 3.58 -10.22 2.34
N GLU A 57 4.23 -11.25 1.81
CA GLU A 57 5.58 -11.57 2.23
C GLU A 57 6.40 -10.31 2.03
N THR A 58 6.89 -9.72 3.11
CA THR A 58 8.12 -8.92 3.09
C THR A 58 9.28 -9.83 2.71
N ASN A 59 9.22 -10.47 1.54
CA ASN A 59 10.40 -10.89 0.79
C ASN A 59 10.88 -9.65 0.04
N ALA A 60 11.29 -8.64 0.81
CA ALA A 60 12.43 -7.85 0.38
C ALA A 60 13.59 -8.84 0.40
N GLY A 61 13.91 -9.39 -0.77
CA GLY A 61 15.15 -10.10 -0.99
C GLY A 61 16.31 -9.13 -0.80
N GLU A 62 16.72 -8.92 0.45
CA GLU A 62 18.12 -8.65 0.74
C GLU A 62 18.79 -10.01 0.98
N PRO A 63 19.59 -10.54 0.02
CA PRO A 63 20.63 -11.46 0.41
C PRO A 63 21.55 -10.70 1.37
N VAL A 64 21.69 -11.24 2.57
CA VAL A 64 22.78 -10.88 3.48
C VAL A 64 24.05 -11.44 2.85
N GLU A 65 24.81 -10.59 2.16
CA GLU A 65 26.25 -10.76 1.92
C GLU A 65 27.01 -9.65 2.64
#